data_AF-A0A9D5TTJ6-F1
#
_entry.id   AF-A0A9D5TTJ6-F1
#
_cell.length_a   1.000
_cell.length_b   1.000
_cell.length_c   1.000
_cell.angle_alpha   90.00
_cell.angle_beta   90.00
_cell.angle_gamma   90.00
#
_symmetry.space_group_name_H-M   'P 1'
#
loop_
_entity.id
_entity.type
_entity.pdbx_description
1 polymer ?
#
loop_
_entity_poly.entity_id
_entity_poly.type
_entity_poly.pdbx_seq_one_letter_code
_entity_poly.pdbx_strand_id
1 'polypeptide(L)'
;MSDFLDKVLTGINKGVSSVKGTSETLMKKARINADIKESEDEKLKLYQSLGIKIYNMYMSKETDFADEINEYCEAVTKKIAQIKALHKKLDEINGDNQSKFITPDETYTECECGYKNSPDAKFCAKCGIKLKEE
;
A
#
# COMPACT_ATOMS: atom_id res chain seq x y z
N MET A 1 12.44 -4.49 -41.65
CA MET A 1 11.58 -3.61 -40.82
C MET A 1 12.23 -3.36 -39.45
N SER A 2 13.49 -2.95 -39.42
CA SER A 2 14.26 -2.54 -38.23
C SER A 2 14.50 -1.03 -38.19
N ASP A 3 14.47 -0.37 -39.35
CA ASP A 3 14.89 1.02 -39.51
C ASP A 3 13.93 2.06 -38.89
N PHE A 4 12.69 1.68 -38.60
CA PHE A 4 11.72 2.56 -37.94
C PHE A 4 11.94 2.63 -36.42
N LEU A 5 12.28 1.49 -35.80
CA LEU A 5 12.58 1.45 -34.36
C LEU A 5 13.92 2.14 -34.07
N ASP A 6 14.92 1.95 -34.92
CA ASP A 6 16.22 2.60 -34.77
C ASP A 6 16.11 4.13 -34.92
N LYS A 7 15.28 4.62 -35.84
CA LYS A 7 15.06 6.07 -36.00
C LYS A 7 14.30 6.70 -34.83
N VAL A 8 13.28 6.01 -34.30
CA VAL A 8 12.53 6.48 -33.11
C VAL A 8 13.42 6.47 -31.86
N LEU A 9 14.29 5.46 -31.70
CA LEU A 9 15.28 5.41 -30.62
C LEU A 9 16.33 6.53 -30.73
N THR A 10 16.78 6.87 -31.93
CA THR A 10 17.71 8.00 -32.12
C THR A 10 17.06 9.39 -31.92
N GLY A 11 15.74 9.54 -32.10
CA GLY A 11 15.03 10.80 -31.82
C GLY A 11 14.87 11.11 -30.33
N ILE A 12 14.93 10.07 -29.47
CA ILE A 12 14.83 10.18 -28.01
C ILE A 12 16.22 10.46 -27.37
N ASN A 13 17.27 10.53 -28.19
CA ASN A 13 18.68 10.59 -27.77
C ASN A 13 19.22 12.00 -27.43
N LYS A 14 18.34 12.92 -27.00
CA LYS A 14 18.73 14.22 -26.39
C LYS A 14 18.65 14.23 -24.85
N GLY A 15 18.67 13.06 -24.21
CA GLY A 15 18.68 12.96 -22.74
C GLY A 15 19.18 11.62 -22.21
N VAL A 16 20.14 10.96 -22.89
CA VAL A 16 20.63 9.63 -22.52
C VAL A 16 21.92 9.72 -21.71
N SER A 17 21.72 9.87 -20.40
CA SER A 17 22.69 9.51 -19.38
C SER A 17 21.98 8.93 -18.14
N SER A 18 21.16 7.87 -18.30
CA SER A 18 20.63 7.12 -17.13
C SER A 18 20.03 5.72 -17.38
N VAL A 19 20.48 4.95 -18.39
CA VAL A 19 19.84 3.65 -18.72
C VAL A 19 20.09 2.53 -17.68
N LYS A 20 21.08 2.67 -16.78
CA LYS A 20 21.28 1.73 -15.66
C LYS A 20 20.26 1.91 -14.52
N GLY A 21 19.76 3.12 -14.30
CA GLY A 21 18.86 3.42 -13.17
C GLY A 21 17.43 2.92 -13.36
N THR A 22 16.97 2.78 -14.60
CA THR A 22 15.56 2.44 -14.91
C THR A 22 15.25 0.97 -14.65
N SER A 23 16.13 0.04 -15.08
CA SER A 23 15.93 -1.41 -14.89
C SER A 23 15.99 -1.81 -13.42
N GLU A 24 16.92 -1.25 -12.64
CA GLU A 24 17.05 -1.54 -11.21
C GLU A 24 15.84 -1.02 -10.42
N THR A 25 15.36 0.17 -10.77
CA THR A 25 14.15 0.78 -10.18
C THR A 25 12.91 -0.06 -10.44
N LEU A 26 12.71 -0.54 -11.67
CA LEU A 26 11.59 -1.42 -12.01
C LEU A 26 11.60 -2.73 -11.22
N MET A 27 12.77 -3.36 -11.08
CA MET A 27 12.90 -4.59 -10.29
C MET A 27 12.60 -4.35 -8.80
N LYS A 28 13.07 -3.24 -8.23
CA LYS A 28 12.76 -2.87 -6.84
C LYS A 28 11.26 -2.67 -6.62
N LYS A 29 10.58 -1.94 -7.52
CA LYS A 29 9.11 -1.76 -7.47
C LYS A 29 8.37 -3.08 -7.56
N ALA A 30 8.76 -3.96 -8.48
CA ALA A 30 8.12 -5.27 -8.64
C ALA A 30 8.25 -6.13 -7.37
N ARG A 31 9.42 -6.12 -6.72
CA ARG A 31 9.63 -6.82 -5.43
C ARG A 31 8.76 -6.25 -4.32
N ILE A 32 8.76 -4.94 -4.13
CA ILE A 32 7.94 -4.29 -3.10
C ILE A 32 6.45 -4.57 -3.31
N ASN A 33 5.97 -4.53 -4.56
CA ASN A 33 4.57 -4.87 -4.87
C ASN A 33 4.24 -6.34 -4.57
N ALA A 34 5.18 -7.26 -4.81
CA ALA A 34 5.02 -8.65 -4.41
C ALA A 34 4.94 -8.78 -2.88
N ASP A 35 5.84 -8.11 -2.15
CA ASP A 35 5.86 -8.11 -0.68
C ASP A 35 4.58 -7.50 -0.08
N ILE A 36 4.03 -6.45 -0.70
CA ILE A 36 2.74 -5.84 -0.32
C ILE A 36 1.63 -6.87 -0.46
N LYS A 37 1.53 -7.49 -1.65
CA LYS A 37 0.48 -8.48 -1.93
C LYS A 37 0.56 -9.66 -0.96
N GLU A 38 1.76 -10.19 -0.74
CA GLU A 38 1.99 -11.28 0.22
C GLU A 38 1.55 -10.87 1.64
N SER A 39 1.93 -9.67 2.09
CA SER A 39 1.54 -9.15 3.40
C SER A 39 0.02 -8.94 3.52
N GLU A 40 -0.64 -8.51 2.45
CA GLU A 40 -2.10 -8.35 2.38
C GLU A 40 -2.82 -9.71 2.43
N ASP A 41 -2.33 -10.69 1.69
CA ASP A 41 -2.84 -12.07 1.69
C ASP A 41 -2.69 -12.71 3.09
N GLU A 42 -1.55 -12.51 3.75
CA GLU A 42 -1.30 -12.97 5.11
C GLU A 42 -2.21 -12.27 6.14
N LYS A 43 -2.40 -10.95 6.01
CA LYS A 43 -3.36 -10.21 6.84
C LYS A 43 -4.77 -10.76 6.68
N LEU A 44 -5.19 -11.07 5.46
CA LEU A 44 -6.50 -11.67 5.20
C LEU A 44 -6.64 -13.04 5.86
N LYS A 45 -5.62 -13.89 5.77
CA LYS A 45 -5.59 -15.20 6.46
C LYS A 45 -5.69 -15.03 7.98
N LEU A 46 -4.99 -14.06 8.57
CA LEU A 46 -5.09 -13.78 10.01
C LEU A 46 -6.52 -13.38 10.41
N TYR A 47 -7.19 -12.53 9.62
CA TYR A 47 -8.61 -12.19 9.88
C TYR A 47 -9.53 -13.40 9.79
N GLN A 48 -9.32 -14.27 8.81
CA GLN A 48 -10.12 -15.50 8.66
C GLN A 48 -9.92 -16.42 9.87
N SER A 49 -8.67 -16.67 10.27
CA SER A 49 -8.35 -17.48 11.44
C SER A 49 -8.93 -16.89 12.73
N LEU A 50 -8.82 -15.57 12.92
CA LEU A 50 -9.41 -14.88 14.06
C LEU A 50 -10.94 -15.04 14.08
N GLY A 51 -11.60 -14.85 12.94
CA GLY A 51 -13.06 -15.02 12.83
C GLY A 51 -13.51 -16.45 13.16
N ILE A 52 -12.79 -17.46 12.65
CA ILE A 52 -13.04 -18.88 12.96
C ILE A 52 -12.87 -19.13 14.46
N LYS A 53 -11.81 -18.59 15.07
CA LYS A 53 -11.52 -18.75 16.50
C LYS A 53 -12.64 -18.13 17.35
N ILE A 54 -13.02 -16.88 17.07
CA ILE A 54 -14.11 -16.19 17.78
C ILE A 54 -15.44 -16.94 17.63
N TYR A 55 -15.77 -17.41 16.42
CA TYR A 55 -16.99 -18.18 16.20
C TYR A 55 -17.01 -19.46 17.04
N ASN A 56 -15.91 -20.21 17.07
CA ASN A 56 -15.80 -21.44 17.86
C ASN A 56 -15.89 -21.17 19.37
N MET A 57 -15.28 -20.08 19.86
CA MET A 57 -15.38 -19.63 21.25
C MET A 57 -16.84 -19.31 21.61
N TYR A 58 -17.52 -18.56 20.75
CA TYR A 58 -18.95 -18.24 20.92
C TYR A 58 -19.81 -19.50 21.00
N MET A 59 -19.62 -20.45 20.07
CA MET A 59 -20.36 -21.71 20.05
C MET A 59 -20.10 -22.57 21.29
N SER A 60 -18.89 -22.50 21.83
CA SER A 60 -18.48 -23.23 23.04
C SER A 60 -18.91 -22.52 24.34
N LYS A 61 -19.55 -21.34 24.25
CA LYS A 61 -19.92 -20.46 25.37
C LYS A 61 -18.72 -20.05 26.24
N GLU A 62 -17.55 -19.95 25.63
CA GLU A 62 -16.35 -19.45 26.27
C GLU A 62 -16.49 -17.93 26.47
N THR A 63 -16.23 -17.45 27.68
CA THR A 63 -16.48 -16.04 28.07
C THR A 63 -15.21 -15.24 28.33
N ASP A 64 -14.06 -15.90 28.42
CA ASP A 64 -12.76 -15.27 28.58
C ASP A 64 -11.87 -15.72 27.42
N PHE A 65 -11.46 -14.77 26.59
CA PHE A 65 -10.76 -15.02 25.33
C PHE A 65 -9.80 -13.88 24.96
N ALA A 66 -9.52 -12.98 25.91
CA ALA A 66 -8.74 -11.78 25.65
C ALA A 66 -7.31 -12.16 25.22
N ASP A 67 -6.70 -13.13 25.90
CA ASP A 67 -5.33 -13.56 25.63
C ASP A 67 -5.20 -14.24 24.27
N GLU A 68 -6.14 -15.12 23.92
CA GLU A 68 -6.15 -15.82 22.64
C GLU A 68 -6.41 -14.88 21.46
N ILE A 69 -7.20 -13.82 21.65
CA ILE A 69 -7.46 -12.81 20.60
C ILE A 69 -6.28 -11.85 20.47
N ASN A 70 -5.61 -11.51 21.57
CA ASN A 70 -4.51 -10.54 21.58
C ASN A 70 -3.40 -10.93 20.60
N GLU A 71 -3.01 -12.21 20.54
CA GLU A 71 -1.97 -12.67 19.61
C GLU A 71 -2.34 -12.39 18.14
N TYR A 72 -3.60 -12.66 17.75
CA TYR A 72 -4.09 -12.34 16.40
C TYR A 72 -4.12 -10.84 16.14
N CYS A 73 -4.58 -10.05 17.12
CA CYS A 73 -4.64 -8.59 17.01
C CYS A 73 -3.25 -7.97 16.86
N GLU A 74 -2.26 -8.44 17.62
CA GLU A 74 -0.87 -8.02 17.50
C GLU A 74 -0.29 -8.40 16.14
N ALA A 75 -0.53 -9.64 15.68
CA ALA A 75 -0.06 -10.10 14.37
C ALA A 75 -0.66 -9.27 13.22
N VAL A 76 -1.97 -8.99 13.27
CA VAL A 76 -2.65 -8.14 12.28
C VAL A 76 -2.10 -6.71 12.32
N THR A 77 -1.91 -6.14 13.52
CA THR A 77 -1.35 -4.79 13.69
C THR A 77 0.04 -4.69 13.09
N LYS A 78 0.88 -5.70 13.32
CA LYS A 78 2.22 -5.79 12.72
C LYS A 78 2.15 -5.84 11.20
N LYS A 79 1.23 -6.62 10.62
CA LYS A 79 1.04 -6.69 9.15
C LYS A 79 0.58 -5.36 8.57
N ILE A 80 -0.34 -4.66 9.24
CA ILE A 80 -0.78 -3.32 8.83
C ILE A 80 0.41 -2.34 8.82
N ALA A 81 1.22 -2.34 9.88
CA ALA A 81 2.41 -1.49 9.95
C ALA A 81 3.43 -1.82 8.84
N GLN A 82 3.63 -3.11 8.53
CA GLN A 82 4.49 -3.56 7.44
C GLN A 82 3.99 -3.09 6.08
N ILE A 83 2.71 -3.27 5.78
CA ILE A 83 2.07 -2.81 4.52
C ILE A 83 2.21 -1.28 4.40
N LYS A 84 1.99 -0.53 5.48
CA LYS A 84 2.18 0.93 5.50
C LYS A 84 3.62 1.31 5.16
N ALA A 85 4.59 0.63 5.75
CA ALA A 85 6.02 0.89 5.49
C ALA A 85 6.43 0.53 4.05
N LEU A 86 5.91 -0.56 3.49
CA LEU A 86 6.18 -0.96 2.11
C LEU A 86 5.59 0.02 1.11
N HIS A 87 4.37 0.50 1.34
CA HIS A 87 3.77 1.56 0.53
C HIS A 87 4.59 2.85 0.56
N LYS A 88 5.04 3.28 1.74
CA LYS A 88 5.91 4.46 1.86
C LYS A 88 7.21 4.30 1.05
N LYS A 89 7.85 3.14 1.10
CA LYS A 89 9.03 2.84 0.28
C LYS A 89 8.73 2.87 -1.22
N LEU A 90 7.56 2.39 -1.63
CA LEU A 90 7.13 2.44 -3.02
C LEU A 90 6.95 3.88 -3.50
N ASP A 91 6.36 4.74 -2.67
CA ASP A 91 6.17 6.17 -2.94
C ASP A 91 7.52 6.89 -3.08
N GLU A 92 8.47 6.62 -2.18
CA GLU A 92 9.85 7.13 -2.24
C GLU A 92 10.55 6.74 -3.56
N ILE A 93 10.37 5.49 -4.04
CA ILE A 93 10.99 4.98 -5.28
C ILE A 93 10.26 5.50 -6.53
N ASN A 94 8.97 5.80 -6.43
CA ASN A 94 8.23 6.40 -7.54
C ASN A 94 8.69 7.83 -7.86
N GLY A 95 9.48 8.46 -6.99
CA GLY A 95 9.81 9.88 -7.10
C GLY A 95 8.56 10.76 -6.93
N ASP A 96 7.46 10.16 -6.48
CA ASP A 96 6.21 10.82 -6.22
C ASP A 96 6.35 11.51 -4.85
N ASN A 97 6.96 12.68 -4.90
CA ASN A 97 6.19 13.84 -4.45
C ASN A 97 4.86 13.80 -5.23
N GLN A 98 3.87 13.04 -4.77
CA GLN A 98 2.47 13.32 -5.09
C GLN A 98 2.05 14.60 -4.37
N SER A 99 2.79 15.68 -4.64
CA SER A 99 2.27 17.03 -4.79
C SER A 99 1.84 17.16 -6.25
N LYS A 100 0.84 16.40 -6.69
CA LYS A 100 0.05 16.86 -7.84
C LYS A 100 -0.99 17.81 -7.27
N PHE A 101 -0.64 19.10 -7.38
CA PHE A 101 -1.47 20.27 -7.10
C PHE A 101 -2.17 20.27 -5.74
N ILE A 102 -1.41 20.49 -4.69
CA ILE A 102 -1.93 21.23 -3.54
C ILE A 102 -1.09 22.50 -3.50
N THR A 103 -1.70 23.60 -3.94
CA THR A 103 -1.23 24.93 -3.56
C THR A 103 -1.11 24.98 -2.04
N PRO A 104 -0.17 25.74 -1.44
CA PRO A 104 0.19 25.65 -0.02
C PRO A 104 -0.91 25.90 1.04
N ASP A 105 -2.18 25.97 0.66
CA ASP A 105 -3.30 26.47 1.44
C ASP A 105 -4.46 25.48 1.61
N GLU A 106 -4.40 24.26 1.05
CA GLU A 106 -5.49 23.29 1.20
C GLU A 106 -5.17 22.17 2.19
N THR A 107 -6.04 22.01 3.18
CA THR A 107 -6.03 20.94 4.19
C THR A 107 -6.20 19.57 3.53
N TYR A 108 -5.63 18.51 4.11
CA TYR A 108 -5.76 17.14 3.60
C TYR A 108 -6.25 16.18 4.70
N THR A 109 -6.97 15.13 4.30
CA THR A 109 -7.45 14.08 5.21
C THR A 109 -6.64 12.80 4.99
N GLU A 110 -5.82 12.42 5.98
CA GLU A 110 -5.04 11.19 5.93
C GLU A 110 -5.90 9.98 6.30
N CYS A 111 -5.90 8.97 5.43
CA CYS A 111 -6.55 7.69 5.69
C CYS A 111 -5.71 6.84 6.65
N GLU A 112 -6.33 5.89 7.35
CA GLU A 112 -5.64 4.86 8.13
C GLU A 112 -4.66 4.02 7.28
N CYS A 113 -4.89 3.91 5.96
CA CYS A 113 -3.94 3.28 5.05
C CYS A 113 -2.70 4.15 4.71
N GLY A 114 -2.66 5.39 5.19
CA GLY A 114 -1.59 6.37 4.95
C GLY A 114 -1.73 7.21 3.68
N TYR A 115 -2.80 7.00 2.89
CA TYR A 115 -3.05 7.82 1.70
C TYR A 115 -3.66 9.18 2.08
N LYS A 116 -3.11 10.27 1.53
CA LYS A 116 -3.65 11.63 1.71
C LYS A 116 -4.76 11.88 0.70
N ASN A 117 -5.96 12.12 1.19
CA ASN A 117 -7.12 12.39 0.36
C ASN A 117 -7.46 13.87 0.43
N SER A 118 -8.23 14.32 -0.56
CA SER A 118 -8.89 15.61 -0.55
C SER A 118 -9.71 15.79 0.74
N PRO A 119 -9.80 17.01 1.32
CA PRO A 119 -10.48 17.23 2.60
C PRO A 119 -11.99 16.92 2.52
N ASP A 120 -12.58 16.99 1.33
CA ASP A 120 -13.98 16.64 1.03
C ASP A 120 -14.20 15.15 0.68
N ALA A 121 -13.14 14.34 0.67
CA ALA A 121 -13.25 12.92 0.33
C ALA A 121 -14.01 12.15 1.41
N LYS A 122 -15.12 11.51 1.03
CA LYS A 122 -15.90 10.63 1.93
C LYS A 122 -15.28 9.24 2.10
N PHE A 123 -14.54 8.80 1.09
CA PHE A 123 -13.89 7.49 1.05
C PHE A 123 -12.47 7.63 0.56
N CYS A 124 -11.58 6.76 1.03
CA CYS A 124 -10.20 6.76 0.58
C CYS A 124 -10.12 6.33 -0.89
N ALA A 125 -9.51 7.17 -1.73
CA ALA A 125 -9.31 6.88 -3.15
C ALA A 125 -8.39 5.67 -3.41
N LYS A 126 -7.63 5.23 -2.39
CA LYS A 126 -6.73 4.08 -2.47
C LYS A 126 -7.35 2.79 -1.90
N CYS A 127 -7.87 2.82 -0.67
CA CYS A 127 -8.34 1.61 0.02
C CYS A 127 -9.86 1.50 0.18
N GLY A 128 -10.63 2.52 -0.20
CA GLY A 128 -12.09 2.53 -0.12
C GLY A 128 -12.69 2.67 1.28
N ILE A 129 -11.86 2.73 2.33
CA ILE A 129 -12.31 2.93 3.72
C ILE A 129 -12.96 4.32 3.85
N LYS A 130 -14.10 4.40 4.54
CA LYS A 130 -14.77 5.67 4.83
C LYS A 130 -13.84 6.54 5.67
N LEU A 131 -13.60 7.76 5.21
CA LEU A 131 -12.82 8.75 5.96
C LEU A 131 -13.74 9.35 7.03
N LYS A 132 -13.21 9.52 8.25
CA LYS A 132 -13.99 10.09 9.35
C LYS A 132 -14.34 11.54 8.99
N GLU A 133 -15.64 11.84 8.97
CA GLU A 133 -16.15 13.21 8.93
C GLU A 133 -15.92 13.78 10.35
N GLU A 134 -15.35 14.99 10.48
CA GLU A 134 -15.33 15.72 11.76
C GLU A 134 -16.76 16.07 12.21
#